data_AF-A0A8T5FBN9-F1
#
_entry.id   AF-A0A8T5FBN9-F1
#
_cell.length_a   1.000
_cell.length_b   1.000
_cell.length_c   1.000
_cell.angle_alpha   90.00
_cell.angle_beta   90.00
_cell.angle_gamma   90.00
#
_symmetry.space_group_name_H-M   'P 1'
#
loop_
_entity.id
_entity.type
_entity.pdbx_description
1 polymer ?
#
loop_
_entity_poly.entity_id
_entity_poly.type
_entity_poly.pdbx_seq_one_letter_code
_entity_poly.pdbx_strand_id
1 'polypeptide(L)'
;DRLLSFYIAAKNSNRYLVIDMKQAYLLKLFNESENLKGKYPSPTDENIKVYIQRGSWGLIDKDIETFTERQLLQDYGIWQREFLDYPNAVDYRDIAKNQKDFIFYCSDFRLQDLIDVKPSEGSSYVRSLTEPFNDEMIIKEKQIKNWFVHFGVINREDKWHQVHVSGHGDGEQIRHVVEDSKSKKLIPIHTDKKNDQYHRKWHSNVTNVNQHGSVRI
;
A
#
# COMPACT_ATOMS: atom_id res chain seq x y z
N ASP A 1 10.84 2.99 2.68
CA ASP A 1 9.41 3.10 2.97
C ASP A 1 8.67 3.60 1.73
N ARG A 2 7.56 2.94 1.34
CA ARG A 2 6.81 3.24 0.10
C ARG A 2 5.98 4.51 0.23
N LEU A 3 5.33 4.74 1.37
CA LEU A 3 4.47 5.91 1.57
C LEU A 3 5.27 7.20 1.44
N LEU A 4 6.40 7.31 2.16
CA LEU A 4 7.28 8.47 2.05
C LEU A 4 7.83 8.68 0.63
N SER A 5 8.12 7.59 -0.10
CA SER A 5 8.60 7.70 -1.48
C SER A 5 7.56 8.36 -2.40
N PHE A 6 6.29 7.92 -2.31
CA PHE A 6 5.21 8.52 -3.09
C PHE A 6 4.81 9.91 -2.59
N TYR A 7 4.90 10.18 -1.29
CA TYR A 7 4.69 11.51 -0.72
C TYR A 7 5.71 12.52 -1.26
N ILE A 8 7.00 12.16 -1.26
CA ILE A 8 8.06 13.00 -1.83
C ILE A 8 7.87 13.18 -3.34
N ALA A 9 7.50 12.12 -4.07
CA ALA A 9 7.23 12.22 -5.51
C ALA A 9 6.03 13.14 -5.81
N ALA A 10 4.97 13.09 -4.99
CA ALA A 10 3.82 13.98 -5.11
C ALA A 10 4.24 15.44 -4.94
N LYS A 11 4.96 15.76 -3.85
CA LYS A 11 5.50 17.11 -3.60
C LYS A 11 6.39 17.61 -4.74
N ASN A 12 7.33 16.79 -5.18
CA ASN A 12 8.27 17.16 -6.25
C ASN A 12 7.60 17.34 -7.61
N SER A 13 6.40 16.78 -7.80
CA SER A 13 5.60 16.98 -9.01
C SER A 13 4.43 17.95 -8.83
N ASN A 14 4.39 18.67 -7.70
CA ASN A 14 3.32 19.62 -7.35
C ASN A 14 1.91 19.01 -7.45
N ARG A 15 1.78 17.78 -6.97
CA ARG A 15 0.53 17.02 -6.90
C ARG A 15 0.25 16.60 -5.47
N TYR A 16 -1.02 16.36 -5.14
CA TYR A 16 -1.39 15.77 -3.87
C TYR A 16 -1.28 14.25 -3.91
N LEU A 17 -0.77 13.66 -2.84
CA LEU A 17 -0.87 12.22 -2.63
C LEU A 17 -2.26 11.92 -2.07
N VAL A 18 -3.04 11.15 -2.81
CA VAL A 18 -4.37 10.70 -2.37
C VAL A 18 -4.20 9.31 -1.73
N ILE A 19 -4.51 9.20 -0.45
CA ILE A 19 -4.40 7.97 0.35
C ILE A 19 -5.77 7.45 0.74
N ASP A 20 -5.90 6.14 1.03
CA ASP A 20 -7.15 5.60 1.57
C ASP A 20 -7.33 5.90 3.07
N MET A 21 -8.55 5.70 3.59
CA MET A 21 -8.84 5.87 5.02
C MET A 21 -7.97 4.99 5.92
N LYS A 22 -7.51 3.82 5.45
CA LYS A 22 -6.63 2.93 6.25
C LYS A 22 -5.25 3.53 6.40
N GLN A 23 -4.67 4.08 5.33
CA GLN A 23 -3.41 4.80 5.36
C GLN A 23 -3.53 6.08 6.20
N ALA A 24 -4.64 6.82 6.08
CA ALA A 24 -4.90 7.98 6.94
C ALA A 24 -4.95 7.59 8.43
N TYR A 25 -5.60 6.46 8.76
CA TYR A 25 -5.62 5.93 10.12
C TYR A 25 -4.23 5.53 10.62
N LEU A 26 -3.39 4.91 9.78
CA LEU A 26 -2.00 4.61 10.15
C LEU A 26 -1.18 5.89 10.39
N LEU A 27 -1.32 6.90 9.53
CA LEU A 27 -0.65 8.20 9.72
C LEU A 27 -1.10 8.91 10.99
N LYS A 28 -2.40 8.81 11.33
CA LYS A 28 -2.93 9.29 12.61
C LYS A 28 -2.22 8.61 13.78
N LEU A 29 -2.16 7.28 13.81
CA LEU A 29 -1.48 6.52 14.86
C LEU A 29 0.01 6.89 14.98
N PHE A 30 0.69 7.13 13.86
CA PHE A 30 2.09 7.58 13.86
C PHE A 30 2.23 9.01 14.41
N ASN A 31 1.31 9.90 14.07
CA ASN A 31 1.29 11.28 14.56
C ASN A 31 1.00 11.38 16.06
N GLU A 32 0.20 10.44 16.59
CA GLU A 32 -0.12 10.34 18.03
C GLU A 32 0.97 9.60 18.84
N SER A 33 1.81 8.80 18.18
CA SER A 33 2.87 8.03 18.83
C SER A 33 4.08 8.89 19.20
N GLU A 34 4.51 8.85 20.46
CA GLU A 34 5.70 9.55 20.94
C GLU A 34 6.99 9.23 20.14
N ASN A 35 7.12 7.98 19.66
CA ASN A 35 8.33 7.51 18.97
C ASN A 35 8.34 7.80 17.46
N LEU A 36 7.18 8.06 16.87
CA LEU A 36 7.00 8.19 15.42
C LEU A 36 6.48 9.57 15.00
N LYS A 37 5.97 10.37 15.94
CA LYS A 37 5.51 11.73 15.67
C LYS A 37 6.61 12.54 14.98
N GLY A 38 6.24 13.20 13.88
CA GLY A 38 7.14 13.98 13.05
C GLY A 38 8.02 13.18 12.07
N LYS A 39 8.02 11.84 12.11
CA LYS A 39 8.73 11.01 11.11
C LYS A 39 7.92 10.77 9.84
N TYR A 40 6.60 10.89 9.94
CA TYR A 40 5.65 10.75 8.84
C TYR A 40 4.78 12.00 8.77
N PRO A 41 4.23 12.35 7.58
CA PRO A 41 3.28 13.45 7.47
C PRO A 41 2.05 13.20 8.34
N SER A 42 1.46 14.28 8.85
CA SER A 42 0.15 14.24 9.49
C SER A 42 -0.88 13.67 8.51
N PRO A 43 -1.94 12.96 8.95
CA PRO A 43 -3.02 12.58 8.05
C PRO A 43 -3.76 13.79 7.44
N THR A 44 -3.59 14.99 8.02
CA THR A 44 -4.09 16.28 7.52
C THR A 44 -3.00 17.17 6.89
N ASP A 45 -1.83 16.60 6.54
CA ASP A 45 -0.78 17.33 5.82
C ASP A 45 -1.34 17.96 4.53
N GLU A 46 -0.88 19.18 4.22
CA GLU A 46 -1.38 19.97 3.08
C GLU A 46 -1.20 19.26 1.72
N ASN A 47 -0.21 18.36 1.61
CA ASN A 47 0.10 17.61 0.40
C ASN A 47 -0.64 16.26 0.33
N ILE A 48 -1.48 15.95 1.32
CA ILE A 48 -2.26 14.71 1.40
C ILE A 48 -3.74 15.00 1.25
N LYS A 49 -4.43 14.14 0.49
CA LYS A 49 -5.89 14.05 0.46
C LYS A 49 -6.32 12.67 0.93
N VAL A 50 -7.39 12.60 1.73
CA VAL A 50 -7.95 11.34 2.22
C VAL A 50 -9.12 10.96 1.34
N TYR A 51 -8.98 9.87 0.58
CA TYR A 51 -10.03 9.37 -0.29
C TYR A 51 -11.09 8.63 0.50
N ILE A 52 -12.28 9.21 0.53
CA ILE A 52 -13.47 8.60 1.11
C ILE A 52 -14.10 7.68 0.08
N GLN A 53 -13.83 6.39 0.23
CA GLN A 53 -14.49 5.36 -0.57
C GLN A 53 -16.00 5.41 -0.37
N ARG A 54 -16.77 5.04 -1.40
CA ARG A 54 -18.18 4.72 -1.19
C ARG A 54 -18.35 3.68 -0.09
N GLY A 55 -19.24 3.96 0.85
CA GLY A 55 -19.73 3.01 1.84
C GLY A 55 -20.51 1.86 1.20
N SER A 56 -20.99 0.95 2.03
CA SER A 56 -21.72 -0.25 1.59
C SER A 56 -23.03 0.05 0.86
N TRP A 57 -23.73 1.11 1.27
CA TRP A 57 -24.95 1.65 0.69
C TRP A 57 -24.67 2.75 -0.34
N GLY A 58 -23.45 3.30 -0.35
CA GLY A 58 -22.99 4.28 -1.33
C GLY A 58 -23.60 5.67 -1.14
N LEU A 59 -23.82 6.09 0.11
CA LEU A 59 -24.59 7.31 0.43
C LEU A 59 -23.82 8.62 0.28
N ILE A 60 -22.50 8.58 0.07
CA ILE A 60 -21.61 9.76 0.06
C ILE A 60 -21.99 10.86 -0.94
N ASP A 61 -22.67 10.50 -2.02
CA ASP A 61 -23.11 11.41 -3.07
C ASP A 61 -24.62 11.55 -3.16
N LYS A 62 -25.33 11.10 -2.12
CA LYS A 62 -26.79 11.15 -2.06
C LYS A 62 -27.27 12.38 -1.33
N ASP A 63 -28.48 12.78 -1.69
CA ASP A 63 -29.16 13.92 -1.07
C ASP A 63 -29.42 13.63 0.42
N ILE A 64 -28.96 14.54 1.28
CA ILE A 64 -29.09 14.43 2.72
C ILE A 64 -30.54 14.61 3.20
N GLU A 65 -31.37 15.31 2.40
CA GLU A 65 -32.80 15.43 2.68
C GLU A 65 -33.53 14.10 2.48
N THR A 66 -33.00 13.26 1.57
CA THR A 66 -33.48 11.88 1.34
C THR A 66 -32.84 10.88 2.30
N PHE A 67 -31.54 11.04 2.60
CA PHE A 67 -30.77 10.18 3.50
C PHE A 67 -30.17 11.01 4.63
N THR A 68 -30.63 10.80 5.85
CA THR A 68 -30.14 11.57 7.00
C THR A 68 -28.62 11.43 7.20
N GLU A 69 -27.99 12.44 7.79
CA GLU A 69 -26.58 12.39 8.23
C GLU A 69 -26.27 11.15 9.07
N ARG A 70 -27.23 10.75 9.92
CA ARG A 70 -27.15 9.50 10.68
C ARG A 70 -27.01 8.28 9.77
N GLN A 71 -27.78 8.20 8.68
CA GLN A 71 -27.69 7.08 7.73
C GLN A 71 -26.37 7.10 6.97
N LEU A 72 -25.87 8.29 6.57
CA LEU A 72 -24.54 8.42 5.97
C LEU A 72 -23.47 7.88 6.92
N LEU A 73 -23.47 8.27 8.20
CA LEU A 73 -22.52 7.75 9.19
C LEU A 73 -22.65 6.24 9.40
N GLN A 74 -23.86 5.69 9.33
CA GLN A 74 -24.12 4.25 9.42
C GLN A 74 -23.57 3.45 8.24
N ASP A 75 -23.37 4.10 7.08
CA ASP A 75 -22.75 3.49 5.91
C ASP A 75 -21.25 3.17 6.10
N TYR A 76 -20.65 3.78 7.14
CA TYR A 76 -19.25 3.63 7.49
C TYR A 76 -19.04 2.96 8.85
N GLY A 77 -17.96 2.19 8.96
CA GLY A 77 -17.49 1.65 10.23
C GLY A 77 -17.11 2.77 11.20
N ILE A 78 -17.23 2.52 12.50
CA ILE A 78 -17.00 3.53 13.55
C ILE A 78 -15.63 4.23 13.39
N TRP A 79 -14.58 3.45 13.09
CA TRP A 79 -13.22 3.98 12.89
C TRP A 79 -13.08 4.87 11.65
N GLN A 80 -13.97 4.76 10.66
CA GLN A 80 -13.89 5.52 9.41
C GLN A 80 -14.54 6.89 9.52
N ARG A 81 -15.54 7.03 10.40
CA ARG A 81 -16.42 8.20 10.45
C ARG A 81 -15.67 9.51 10.66
N GLU A 82 -14.62 9.49 11.46
CA GLU A 82 -13.81 10.69 11.69
C GLU A 82 -13.20 11.26 10.40
N PHE A 83 -12.87 10.42 9.41
CA PHE A 83 -12.24 10.86 8.16
C PHE A 83 -13.22 11.58 7.24
N LEU A 84 -14.53 11.39 7.44
CA LEU A 84 -15.55 12.09 6.67
C LEU A 84 -15.49 13.61 6.93
N ASP A 85 -15.08 14.01 8.13
CA ASP A 85 -15.02 15.40 8.58
C ASP A 85 -13.62 16.02 8.40
N TYR A 86 -12.67 15.29 7.80
CA TYR A 86 -11.32 15.82 7.61
C TYR A 86 -11.34 16.96 6.59
N PRO A 87 -10.58 18.06 6.84
CA PRO A 87 -10.55 19.21 5.93
C PRO A 87 -9.94 18.88 4.56
N ASN A 88 -9.23 17.76 4.46
CA ASN A 88 -8.61 17.25 3.25
C ASN A 88 -9.28 15.96 2.74
N ALA A 89 -10.50 15.65 3.19
CA ALA A 89 -11.33 14.59 2.64
C ALA A 89 -11.71 14.91 1.19
N VAL A 90 -11.63 13.90 0.32
CA VAL A 90 -12.02 13.97 -1.09
C VAL A 90 -12.73 12.68 -1.47
N ASP A 91 -13.61 12.73 -2.46
CA ASP A 91 -14.21 11.53 -3.03
C ASP A 91 -13.99 11.43 -4.54
N TYR A 92 -14.62 10.42 -5.16
CA TYR A 92 -14.43 10.12 -6.57
C TYR A 92 -14.75 11.32 -7.48
N ARG A 93 -15.67 12.21 -7.09
CA ARG A 93 -16.07 13.40 -7.85
C ARG A 93 -14.92 14.41 -7.89
N ASP A 94 -14.26 14.62 -6.76
CA ASP A 94 -13.10 15.50 -6.66
C ASP A 94 -11.93 14.95 -7.49
N ILE A 95 -11.67 13.64 -7.37
CA ILE A 95 -10.60 12.97 -8.12
C ILE A 95 -10.87 13.05 -9.62
N ALA A 96 -12.07 12.67 -10.06
CA ALA A 96 -12.46 12.67 -11.47
C ALA A 96 -12.35 14.08 -12.10
N LYS A 97 -12.65 15.13 -11.34
CA LYS A 97 -12.59 16.52 -11.82
C LYS A 97 -11.16 17.09 -11.89
N ASN A 98 -10.25 16.64 -11.02
CA ASN A 98 -8.92 17.25 -10.86
C ASN A 98 -7.77 16.24 -11.03
N GLN A 99 -7.93 15.24 -11.91
CA GLN A 99 -7.00 14.10 -12.03
C GLN A 99 -5.52 14.48 -12.20
N LYS A 100 -5.22 15.57 -12.92
CA LYS A 100 -3.85 16.05 -13.14
C LYS A 100 -3.13 16.48 -11.85
N ASP A 101 -3.90 16.84 -10.82
CA ASP A 101 -3.39 17.37 -9.56
C ASP A 101 -3.13 16.24 -8.54
N PHE A 102 -3.38 14.98 -8.91
CA PHE A 102 -3.36 13.84 -7.99
C PHE A 102 -2.38 12.73 -8.38
N ILE A 103 -1.75 12.14 -7.35
CA ILE A 103 -1.20 10.78 -7.39
C ILE A 103 -2.15 9.92 -6.57
N PHE A 104 -2.92 9.06 -7.26
CA PHE A 104 -3.99 8.27 -6.65
C PHE A 104 -3.52 6.90 -6.20
N TYR A 105 -3.55 6.62 -4.89
CA TYR A 105 -3.33 5.28 -4.38
C TYR A 105 -4.55 4.39 -4.67
N CYS A 106 -4.32 3.33 -5.46
CA CYS A 106 -5.31 2.30 -5.74
C CYS A 106 -4.71 0.93 -5.44
N SER A 107 -5.30 0.21 -4.48
CA SER A 107 -4.86 -1.15 -4.13
C SER A 107 -5.48 -2.20 -5.06
N ASP A 108 -4.83 -3.36 -5.19
CA ASP A 108 -5.37 -4.51 -5.94
C ASP A 108 -6.78 -4.95 -5.46
N PHE A 109 -7.15 -4.66 -4.21
CA PHE A 109 -8.46 -5.00 -3.63
C PHE A 109 -9.53 -3.93 -3.86
N ARG A 110 -9.14 -2.82 -4.49
CA ARG A 110 -9.96 -1.62 -4.67
C ARG A 110 -10.01 -1.16 -6.13
N LEU A 111 -9.78 -2.07 -7.09
CA LEU A 111 -9.86 -1.75 -8.52
C LEU A 111 -11.23 -1.25 -8.95
N GLN A 112 -12.30 -1.58 -8.22
CA GLN A 112 -13.64 -1.03 -8.44
C GLN A 112 -13.71 0.49 -8.28
N ASP A 113 -12.78 1.12 -7.56
CA ASP A 113 -12.74 2.59 -7.45
C ASP A 113 -12.48 3.24 -8.83
N LEU A 114 -11.89 2.51 -9.78
CA LEU A 114 -11.69 2.98 -11.16
C LEU A 114 -13.01 3.19 -11.93
N ILE A 115 -14.10 2.52 -11.53
CA ILE A 115 -15.44 2.67 -12.14
C ILE A 115 -15.95 4.10 -11.95
N ASP A 116 -15.70 4.66 -10.77
CA ASP A 116 -16.15 6.00 -10.39
C ASP A 116 -15.11 7.06 -10.74
N VAL A 117 -13.81 6.79 -10.47
CA VAL A 117 -12.71 7.73 -10.75
C VAL A 117 -12.56 8.00 -12.25
N LYS A 118 -12.78 6.98 -13.09
CA LYS A 118 -12.66 7.03 -14.56
C LYS A 118 -11.38 7.76 -15.01
N PRO A 119 -10.21 7.12 -14.82
CA PRO A 119 -8.94 7.70 -15.22
C PRO A 119 -8.98 8.17 -16.67
N SER A 120 -8.36 9.32 -16.93
CA SER A 120 -8.22 9.85 -18.29
C SER A 120 -7.31 8.93 -19.09
N GLU A 121 -7.60 8.77 -20.38
CA GLU A 121 -6.75 8.00 -21.29
C GLU A 121 -5.30 8.51 -21.25
N GLY A 122 -4.33 7.59 -21.18
CA GLY A 122 -2.90 7.94 -21.05
C GLY A 122 -2.47 8.31 -19.63
N SER A 123 -3.32 8.11 -18.62
CA SER A 123 -2.94 8.22 -17.21
C SER A 123 -1.72 7.34 -16.89
N SER A 124 -0.78 7.85 -16.09
CA SER A 124 0.40 7.07 -15.71
C SER A 124 0.09 6.09 -14.57
N TYR A 125 0.63 4.87 -14.67
CA TYR A 125 0.55 3.85 -13.62
C TYR A 125 1.94 3.44 -13.14
N VAL A 126 2.09 3.29 -11.82
CA VAL A 126 3.32 2.79 -11.18
C VAL A 126 2.96 1.63 -10.27
N ARG A 127 3.47 0.43 -10.58
CA ARG A 127 3.31 -0.73 -9.70
C ARG A 127 4.46 -0.81 -8.70
N SER A 128 4.16 -0.61 -7.42
CA SER A 128 5.14 -0.74 -6.33
C SER A 128 4.97 -2.05 -5.54
N LEU A 129 5.14 -3.17 -6.24
CA LEU A 129 5.05 -4.54 -5.70
C LEU A 129 6.08 -5.44 -6.39
N THR A 130 6.50 -6.50 -5.71
CA THR A 130 7.41 -7.52 -6.25
C THR A 130 6.85 -8.21 -7.49
N GLU A 131 7.74 -8.69 -8.35
CA GLU A 131 7.40 -9.54 -9.49
C GLU A 131 6.71 -10.83 -9.01
N PRO A 132 5.78 -11.38 -9.80
CA PRO A 132 5.14 -12.63 -9.46
C PRO A 132 6.16 -13.77 -9.43
N PHE A 133 6.16 -14.53 -8.34
CA PHE A 133 7.07 -15.68 -8.13
C PHE A 133 6.32 -17.01 -7.94
N ASN A 134 5.00 -16.99 -8.08
CA ASN A 134 4.13 -18.18 -8.09
C ASN A 134 2.94 -17.96 -9.03
N ASP A 135 2.23 -19.05 -9.36
CA ASP A 135 1.13 -19.03 -10.34
C ASP A 135 -0.03 -18.13 -9.92
N GLU A 136 -0.35 -18.10 -8.62
CA GLU A 136 -1.41 -17.24 -8.09
C GLU A 136 -1.11 -15.76 -8.35
N MET A 137 0.14 -15.32 -8.12
CA MET A 137 0.57 -13.96 -8.38
C MET A 137 0.59 -13.63 -9.87
N ILE A 138 0.95 -14.58 -10.73
CA ILE A 138 0.90 -14.41 -12.20
C ILE A 138 -0.55 -14.17 -12.64
N ILE A 139 -1.48 -14.99 -12.16
CA ILE A 139 -2.92 -14.86 -12.47
C ILE A 139 -3.44 -13.51 -11.97
N LYS A 140 -3.09 -13.12 -10.73
CA LYS A 140 -3.49 -11.85 -10.15
C LYS A 140 -2.96 -10.65 -10.95
N GLU A 141 -1.69 -10.66 -11.33
CA GLU A 141 -1.11 -9.62 -12.18
C GLU A 141 -1.84 -9.51 -13.52
N LYS A 142 -2.17 -10.63 -14.15
CA LYS A 142 -2.94 -10.63 -15.40
C LYS A 142 -4.33 -10.00 -15.21
N GLN A 143 -5.02 -10.32 -14.11
CA GLN A 143 -6.31 -9.71 -13.78
C GLN A 143 -6.19 -8.20 -13.60
N ILE A 144 -5.22 -7.75 -12.82
CA ILE A 144 -4.95 -6.32 -12.60
C ILE A 144 -4.68 -5.64 -13.95
N LYS A 145 -3.75 -6.17 -14.76
CA LYS A 145 -3.45 -5.62 -16.08
C LYS A 145 -4.70 -5.47 -16.96
N ASN A 146 -5.60 -6.45 -16.93
CA ASN A 146 -6.87 -6.37 -17.68
C ASN A 146 -7.78 -5.23 -17.20
N TRP A 147 -7.85 -4.97 -15.89
CA TRP A 147 -8.58 -3.80 -15.35
C TRP A 147 -7.98 -2.49 -15.87
N PHE A 148 -6.66 -2.32 -15.77
CA PHE A 148 -5.99 -1.09 -16.22
C PHE A 148 -6.13 -0.87 -17.73
N VAL A 149 -6.13 -1.95 -18.54
CA VAL A 149 -6.45 -1.88 -19.98
C VAL A 149 -7.91 -1.50 -20.22
N HIS A 150 -8.85 -2.08 -19.48
CA HIS A 150 -10.27 -1.79 -19.63
C HIS A 150 -10.61 -0.32 -19.35
N PHE A 151 -9.95 0.29 -18.36
CA PHE A 151 -10.12 1.70 -18.01
C PHE A 151 -9.19 2.66 -18.77
N GLY A 152 -8.44 2.20 -19.77
CA GLY A 152 -7.58 3.05 -20.59
C GLY A 152 -6.41 3.70 -19.86
N VAL A 153 -6.04 3.17 -18.68
CA VAL A 153 -4.86 3.64 -17.93
C VAL A 153 -3.59 3.19 -18.63
N ILE A 154 -3.59 1.99 -19.19
CA ILE A 154 -2.51 1.49 -20.05
C ILE A 154 -3.13 0.84 -21.28
N ASN A 155 -2.38 0.82 -22.38
CA ASN A 155 -2.68 0.00 -23.54
C ASN A 155 -2.15 -1.42 -23.36
N ARG A 156 -2.64 -2.36 -24.19
CA ARG A 156 -2.15 -3.75 -24.18
C ARG A 156 -0.66 -3.84 -24.51
N GLU A 157 -0.18 -2.93 -25.35
CA GLU A 157 1.20 -2.84 -25.85
C GLU A 157 2.11 -2.02 -24.93
N ASP A 158 1.54 -1.25 -24.00
CA ASP A 158 2.33 -0.43 -23.08
C ASP A 158 3.20 -1.30 -22.18
N LYS A 159 4.37 -0.75 -21.85
CA LYS A 159 5.28 -1.38 -20.88
C LYS A 159 4.62 -1.38 -19.50
N TRP A 160 4.59 -2.56 -18.88
CA TRP A 160 4.16 -2.70 -17.49
C TRP A 160 5.26 -2.14 -16.58
N HIS A 161 5.10 -0.88 -16.17
CA HIS A 161 6.08 -0.20 -15.33
C HIS A 161 6.00 -0.70 -13.88
N GLN A 162 6.90 -1.62 -13.57
CA GLN A 162 7.04 -2.22 -12.25
C GLN A 162 8.34 -1.75 -11.58
N VAL A 163 8.21 -1.25 -10.36
CA VAL A 163 9.33 -0.77 -9.55
C VAL A 163 9.18 -1.34 -8.15
N HIS A 164 10.06 -2.26 -7.77
CA HIS A 164 10.06 -2.89 -6.46
C HIS A 164 11.37 -2.60 -5.73
N VAL A 165 11.25 -2.12 -4.50
CA VAL A 165 12.36 -2.10 -3.54
C VAL A 165 12.03 -3.13 -2.47
N SER A 166 12.88 -4.13 -2.32
CA SER A 166 12.70 -5.21 -1.34
C SER A 166 12.59 -4.64 0.07
N GLY A 167 11.62 -5.14 0.85
CA GLY A 167 11.55 -4.92 2.29
C GLY A 167 12.49 -5.82 3.09
N HIS A 168 13.09 -6.81 2.45
CA HIS A 168 14.07 -7.72 3.03
C HIS A 168 15.48 -7.32 2.63
N GLY A 169 16.43 -7.51 3.55
CA GLY A 169 17.84 -7.38 3.22
C GLY A 169 18.25 -8.37 2.13
N ASP A 170 19.17 -7.98 1.27
CA ASP A 170 19.77 -8.89 0.30
C ASP A 170 20.70 -9.91 0.98
N GLY A 171 21.25 -10.84 0.19
CA GLY A 171 22.12 -11.89 0.72
C GLY A 171 23.37 -11.37 1.45
N GLU A 172 23.95 -10.26 0.99
CA GLU A 172 25.14 -9.67 1.60
C GLU A 172 24.78 -8.96 2.92
N GLN A 173 23.67 -8.22 2.93
CA GLN A 173 23.13 -7.59 4.13
C GLN A 173 22.77 -8.63 5.20
N ILE A 174 22.11 -9.74 4.81
CA ILE A 174 21.80 -10.84 5.71
C ILE A 174 23.09 -11.50 6.21
N ARG A 175 24.09 -11.72 5.34
CA ARG A 175 25.39 -12.27 5.75
C ARG A 175 26.03 -11.41 6.83
N HIS A 176 26.12 -10.09 6.63
CA HIS A 176 26.69 -9.20 7.62
C HIS A 176 25.97 -9.29 8.97
N VAL A 177 24.63 -9.33 8.97
CA VAL A 177 23.87 -9.53 10.23
C VAL A 177 24.24 -10.85 10.90
N VAL A 178 24.36 -11.94 10.14
CA VAL A 178 24.74 -13.27 10.67
C VAL A 178 26.14 -13.23 11.29
N GLU A 179 27.12 -12.68 10.57
CA GLU A 179 28.53 -12.64 10.98
C GLU A 179 28.77 -11.68 12.16
N ASP A 180 28.20 -10.47 12.09
CA ASP A 180 28.42 -9.39 13.07
C ASP A 180 27.69 -9.64 14.39
N SER A 181 26.57 -10.37 14.37
CA SER A 181 25.84 -10.72 15.59
C SER A 181 26.62 -11.64 16.52
N LYS A 182 27.66 -12.33 16.01
CA LYS A 182 28.46 -13.34 16.74
C LYS A 182 27.58 -14.35 17.48
N SER A 183 26.48 -14.76 16.85
CA SER A 183 25.54 -15.70 17.46
C SER A 183 26.21 -17.05 17.73
N LYS A 184 25.76 -17.78 18.76
CA LYS A 184 26.23 -19.16 19.01
C LYS A 184 25.56 -20.19 18.11
N LYS A 185 24.40 -19.83 17.55
CA LYS A 185 23.49 -20.69 16.80
C LYS A 185 22.61 -19.83 15.90
N LEU A 186 22.56 -20.19 14.62
CA LEU A 186 21.68 -19.58 13.65
C LEU A 186 20.44 -20.47 13.43
N ILE A 187 19.26 -19.87 13.54
CA ILE A 187 17.98 -20.52 13.23
C ILE A 187 17.28 -19.70 12.14
N PRO A 188 17.46 -20.03 10.86
CA PRO A 188 16.79 -19.32 9.77
C PRO A 188 15.28 -19.59 9.81
N ILE A 189 14.49 -18.52 9.77
CA ILE A 189 13.03 -18.56 9.66
C ILE A 189 12.59 -17.64 8.52
N HIS A 190 11.35 -17.81 8.04
CA HIS A 190 10.80 -17.00 6.95
C HIS A 190 11.66 -17.02 5.67
N THR A 191 12.18 -18.21 5.33
CA THR A 191 13.01 -18.47 4.15
C THR A 191 12.60 -19.78 3.49
N ASP A 192 12.84 -19.90 2.19
CA ASP A 192 12.75 -21.17 1.46
C ASP A 192 13.92 -22.10 1.86
N LYS A 193 13.65 -23.39 1.98
CA LYS A 193 14.62 -24.44 2.32
C LYS A 193 15.82 -24.48 1.34
N LYS A 194 15.62 -24.08 0.08
CA LYS A 194 16.70 -23.99 -0.91
C LYS A 194 17.82 -23.02 -0.50
N ASN A 195 17.53 -22.06 0.39
CA ASN A 195 18.50 -21.06 0.83
C ASN A 195 19.38 -21.56 1.99
N ASP A 196 19.10 -22.72 2.58
CA ASP A 196 19.85 -23.27 3.73
C ASP A 196 21.34 -23.42 3.44
N GLN A 197 21.69 -23.70 2.19
CA GLN A 197 23.08 -23.80 1.76
C GLN A 197 23.87 -22.50 2.00
N TYR A 198 23.22 -21.34 1.92
CA TYR A 198 23.87 -20.04 2.16
C TYR A 198 24.06 -19.80 3.66
N HIS A 199 23.02 -20.07 4.46
CA HIS A 199 23.10 -19.95 5.92
C HIS A 199 24.23 -20.82 6.52
N ARG A 200 24.40 -22.04 5.99
CA ARG A 200 25.48 -22.96 6.42
C ARG A 200 26.88 -22.53 5.99
N LYS A 201 26.99 -21.69 4.95
CA LYS A 201 28.27 -21.06 4.58
C LYS A 201 28.63 -19.92 5.53
N TRP A 202 27.64 -19.17 5.99
CA TRP A 202 27.83 -17.99 6.83
C TRP A 202 27.92 -18.30 8.33
N HIS A 203 27.37 -19.43 8.78
CA HIS A 203 27.39 -19.82 10.18
C HIS A 203 27.64 -21.33 10.33
N SER A 204 28.54 -21.72 11.24
CA SER A 204 28.93 -23.13 11.43
C SER A 204 27.87 -23.97 12.14
N ASN A 205 27.05 -23.34 12.99
CA ASN A 205 25.98 -24.00 13.76
C ASN A 205 24.59 -23.52 13.30
N VAL A 206 24.05 -24.15 12.24
CA VAL A 206 22.72 -23.83 11.68
C VAL A 206 21.73 -24.94 12.00
N THR A 207 20.61 -24.56 12.64
CA THR A 207 19.49 -25.45 12.93
C THR A 207 18.26 -25.01 12.16
N ASN A 208 17.75 -25.90 11.31
CA ASN A 208 16.48 -25.70 10.62
C ASN A 208 15.33 -26.17 11.52
N VAL A 209 14.19 -25.51 11.40
CA VAL A 209 12.99 -25.84 12.17
C VAL A 209 11.83 -26.19 11.26
N ASN A 210 11.00 -27.12 11.71
CA ASN A 210 9.71 -27.40 11.08
C ASN A 210 8.64 -26.48 11.69
N GLN A 211 7.54 -26.29 10.96
CA GLN A 211 6.37 -25.62 11.50
C GLN A 211 5.91 -26.33 12.78
N HIS A 212 5.67 -25.57 13.85
CA HIS A 212 5.35 -26.07 15.20
C HIS A 212 6.45 -26.88 15.92
N GLY A 213 7.67 -26.92 15.37
CA GLY A 213 8.82 -27.54 16.04
C GLY A 213 9.32 -26.73 17.24
N SER A 214 9.86 -27.44 18.23
CA SER A 214 10.49 -26.83 19.41
C SER A 214 12.01 -26.94 19.33
N VAL A 215 12.71 -25.86 19.67
CA VAL A 215 14.18 -25.84 19.78
C VAL A 215 14.57 -25.43 21.19
N ARG A 216 15.43 -26.23 21.83
CA ARG A 216 16.12 -25.79 23.04
C ARG A 216 17.28 -24.88 22.64
N ILE A 217 17.29 -23.67 23.20
CA ILE A 217 18.30 -22.63 22.99
C ILE A 217 19.36 -22.74 24.08
#